data_AF-A0A813BBR8-F1
#
_entry.id   AF-A0A813BBR8-F1
#
_cell.length_a   1.000
_cell.length_b   1.000
_cell.length_c   1.000
_cell.angle_alpha   90.00
_cell.angle_beta   90.00
_cell.angle_gamma   90.00
#
_symmetry.space_group_name_H-M   'P 1'
#
loop_
_entity.id
_entity.type
_entity.pdbx_description
1 polymer ?
#
loop_
_entity_poly.entity_id
_entity_poly.type
_entity_poly.pdbx_seq_one_letter_code
_entity_poly.pdbx_strand_id
1 'polypeptide(L)'
;VDGDSLVIDGQKVALSHTRDPAEIPFGENGAEYVCESTGVFLTTEKVQPHLKAGAKKVIFSAPAKDDSHTIVMGVNESAAKAVAKVIPDVKGKLTGMALRVPTIDVSVVDLTVELEKETTYEEICAEMKKRSEGDMKGYLGYTDEALVSTDFETNPISCTFDSKAGIMLDPTFVKVVCWYDNEWGYSCRVVDLIKHMAAEDAKA
;
A
#
# COMPACT_ATOMS: atom_id res chain seq x y z
N VAL A 1 -3.15 -1.06 -29.75
CA VAL A 1 -4.48 -0.42 -29.68
C VAL A 1 -5.25 -0.88 -30.89
N ASP A 2 -6.45 -1.44 -30.67
CA ASP A 2 -7.37 -1.91 -31.70
C ASP A 2 -8.73 -1.24 -31.45
N GLY A 3 -9.06 -0.22 -32.23
CA GLY A 3 -10.18 0.68 -31.97
C GLY A 3 -10.07 1.33 -30.58
N ASP A 4 -11.14 1.21 -29.79
CA ASP A 4 -11.23 1.74 -28.42
C ASP A 4 -10.69 0.78 -27.36
N SER A 5 -9.79 -0.13 -27.72
CA SER A 5 -9.21 -1.11 -26.81
C SER A 5 -7.69 -1.17 -26.86
N LEU A 6 -7.07 -1.30 -25.69
CA LEU A 6 -5.69 -1.76 -25.58
C LEU A 6 -5.69 -3.30 -25.67
N VAL A 7 -4.67 -3.88 -26.30
CA VAL A 7 -4.53 -5.34 -26.41
C VAL A 7 -3.24 -5.75 -25.74
N ILE A 8 -3.32 -6.57 -24.69
CA ILE A 8 -2.20 -7.10 -23.92
C ILE A 8 -2.31 -8.62 -23.95
N ASP A 9 -1.31 -9.31 -24.50
CA ASP A 9 -1.28 -10.77 -24.61
C ASP A 9 -2.57 -11.39 -25.20
N GLY A 10 -3.17 -10.69 -26.16
CA GLY A 10 -4.43 -11.08 -26.81
C GLY A 10 -5.71 -10.74 -26.03
N GLN A 11 -5.59 -10.25 -24.79
CA GLN A 11 -6.73 -9.75 -24.02
C GLN A 11 -7.03 -8.31 -24.41
N LYS A 12 -8.31 -8.02 -24.68
CA LYS A 12 -8.79 -6.66 -24.94
C LYS A 12 -9.14 -5.97 -23.63
N VAL A 13 -8.56 -4.81 -23.41
CA VAL A 13 -8.86 -3.90 -22.29
C VAL A 13 -9.57 -2.69 -22.87
N ALA A 14 -10.86 -2.53 -22.54
CA ALA A 14 -11.65 -1.40 -23.01
C ALA A 14 -11.09 -0.07 -22.48
N LEU A 15 -11.07 0.95 -23.33
CA LEU A 15 -10.62 2.29 -22.99
C LEU A 15 -11.82 3.24 -22.99
N SER A 16 -11.82 4.18 -22.07
CA SER A 16 -12.79 5.28 -22.01
C SER A 16 -12.05 6.59 -21.76
N HIS A 17 -12.58 7.69 -22.28
CA HIS A 17 -12.01 9.01 -22.07
C HIS A 17 -13.12 10.02 -21.74
N THR A 18 -13.37 10.20 -20.45
CA THR A 18 -14.33 11.17 -19.92
C THR A 18 -13.82 11.74 -18.59
N ARG A 19 -14.37 12.90 -18.21
CA ARG A 19 -14.17 13.50 -16.88
C ARG A 19 -15.28 13.15 -15.90
N ASP A 20 -16.41 12.62 -16.39
CA ASP A 20 -17.53 12.19 -15.56
C ASP A 20 -17.51 10.67 -15.40
N PRO A 21 -17.24 10.14 -14.18
CA PRO A 21 -17.21 8.70 -13.98
C PRO A 21 -18.56 8.00 -14.21
N ALA A 22 -19.68 8.73 -14.23
CA ALA A 22 -20.99 8.15 -14.55
C ALA A 22 -21.10 7.74 -16.04
N GLU A 23 -20.29 8.33 -16.92
CA GLU A 23 -20.28 8.01 -18.35
C GLU A 23 -19.39 6.81 -18.68
N ILE A 24 -18.60 6.32 -17.74
CA ILE A 24 -17.73 5.15 -17.94
C ILE A 24 -18.58 3.88 -17.85
N PRO A 25 -18.64 3.02 -18.88
CA PRO A 25 -19.53 1.87 -18.89
C PRO A 25 -18.97 0.69 -18.07
N PHE A 26 -18.74 0.88 -16.76
CA PHE A 26 -18.15 -0.14 -15.89
C PHE A 26 -18.96 -1.44 -15.88
N GLY A 27 -20.29 -1.35 -15.74
CA GLY A 27 -21.18 -2.51 -15.73
C GLY A 27 -21.18 -3.28 -17.06
N GLU A 28 -21.19 -2.56 -18.19
CA GLU A 28 -21.17 -3.20 -19.52
C GLU A 28 -19.84 -3.90 -19.79
N ASN A 29 -18.74 -3.34 -19.29
CA ASN A 29 -17.40 -3.93 -19.38
C ASN A 29 -17.13 -5.02 -18.33
N GLY A 30 -18.09 -5.30 -17.42
CA GLY A 30 -17.90 -6.27 -16.34
C GLY A 30 -16.89 -5.84 -15.27
N ALA A 31 -16.61 -4.54 -15.15
CA ALA A 31 -15.65 -3.99 -14.20
C ALA A 31 -16.29 -3.86 -12.79
N GLU A 32 -16.30 -4.96 -12.03
CA GLU A 32 -16.90 -4.99 -10.70
C GLU A 32 -16.06 -4.26 -9.62
N TYR A 33 -14.74 -4.32 -9.74
CA TYR A 33 -13.78 -3.66 -8.84
C TYR A 33 -13.05 -2.57 -9.60
N VAL A 34 -13.12 -1.33 -9.11
CA VAL A 34 -12.51 -0.17 -9.76
C VAL A 34 -11.42 0.41 -8.88
N CYS A 35 -10.21 0.54 -9.43
CA CYS A 35 -9.13 1.30 -8.81
C CYS A 35 -9.29 2.79 -9.14
N GLU A 36 -9.67 3.58 -8.14
CA GLU A 36 -9.76 5.04 -8.23
C GLU A 36 -8.37 5.64 -7.96
N SER A 37 -7.66 5.95 -9.05
CA SER A 37 -6.29 6.45 -9.04
C SER A 37 -6.14 7.85 -9.66
N THR A 38 -7.23 8.61 -9.79
CA THR A 38 -7.18 10.01 -10.25
C THR A 38 -6.74 10.97 -9.14
N GLY A 39 -6.93 10.57 -7.87
CA GLY A 39 -6.70 11.43 -6.70
C GLY A 39 -7.80 12.48 -6.44
N VAL A 40 -8.85 12.52 -7.26
CA VAL A 40 -9.94 13.51 -7.16
C VAL A 40 -11.13 12.97 -6.36
N PHE A 41 -11.50 11.71 -6.56
CA PHE A 41 -12.69 11.08 -6.00
C PHE A 41 -12.37 10.25 -4.74
N LEU A 42 -11.84 10.92 -3.71
CA LEU A 42 -11.36 10.27 -2.49
C LEU A 42 -12.37 10.29 -1.33
N THR A 43 -13.67 10.26 -1.62
CA THR A 43 -14.73 10.15 -0.60
C THR A 43 -15.86 9.25 -1.10
N THR A 44 -16.59 8.65 -0.17
CA THR A 44 -17.79 7.82 -0.40
C THR A 44 -18.80 8.54 -1.28
N GLU A 45 -19.02 9.84 -1.04
CA GLU A 45 -19.93 10.68 -1.83
C GLU A 45 -19.43 10.84 -3.27
N LYS A 46 -18.13 11.13 -3.44
CA LYS A 46 -17.56 11.42 -4.75
C LYS A 46 -17.48 10.21 -5.67
N VAL A 47 -17.49 8.99 -5.14
CA VAL A 47 -17.46 7.77 -5.95
C VAL A 47 -18.83 7.19 -6.28
N GLN A 48 -19.92 7.80 -5.83
CA GLN A 48 -21.27 7.38 -6.22
C GLN A 48 -21.50 7.29 -7.75
N PRO A 49 -20.94 8.18 -8.59
CA PRO A 49 -21.01 8.03 -10.05
C PRO A 49 -20.45 6.69 -10.56
N HIS A 50 -19.31 6.23 -10.01
CA HIS A 50 -18.72 4.93 -10.37
C HIS A 50 -19.67 3.76 -10.06
N LEU A 51 -20.28 3.80 -8.88
CA LEU A 51 -21.23 2.76 -8.45
C LEU A 51 -22.49 2.76 -9.32
N LYS A 52 -23.02 3.94 -9.66
CA LYS A 52 -24.16 4.08 -10.57
C LYS A 52 -23.86 3.57 -11.98
N ALA A 53 -22.62 3.71 -12.41
CA ALA A 53 -22.11 3.21 -13.69
C ALA A 53 -21.85 1.69 -13.72
N GLY A 54 -22.08 0.98 -12.60
CA GLY A 54 -22.08 -0.48 -12.53
C GLY A 54 -20.89 -1.11 -11.79
N ALA A 55 -19.95 -0.30 -11.27
CA ALA A 55 -18.95 -0.82 -10.34
C ALA A 55 -19.61 -1.29 -9.03
N LYS A 56 -19.12 -2.38 -8.45
CA LYS A 56 -19.60 -2.89 -7.16
C LYS A 56 -18.76 -2.38 -6.00
N LYS A 57 -17.44 -2.29 -6.20
CA LYS A 57 -16.49 -1.80 -5.19
C LYS A 57 -15.48 -0.85 -5.82
N VAL A 58 -15.11 0.17 -5.05
CA VAL A 58 -14.11 1.18 -5.46
C VAL A 58 -12.99 1.17 -4.43
N ILE A 59 -11.75 1.05 -4.92
CA ILE A 59 -10.53 1.01 -4.13
C ILE A 59 -9.79 2.32 -4.39
N PHE A 60 -9.56 3.12 -3.36
CA PHE A 60 -8.79 4.35 -3.51
C PHE A 60 -7.30 4.01 -3.47
N SER A 61 -6.54 4.44 -4.48
CA SER A 61 -5.07 4.29 -4.49
C SER A 61 -4.36 5.43 -3.73
N ALA A 62 -5.08 6.08 -2.81
CA ALA A 62 -4.60 7.17 -1.99
C ALA A 62 -5.44 7.25 -0.70
N PRO A 63 -4.95 7.94 0.36
CA PRO A 63 -5.73 8.12 1.57
C PRO A 63 -7.09 8.78 1.29
N ALA A 64 -8.15 8.17 1.82
CA ALA A 64 -9.48 8.75 1.78
C ALA A 64 -9.53 10.10 2.51
N LYS A 65 -10.42 10.98 2.07
CA LYS A 65 -10.71 12.29 2.65
C LYS A 65 -11.94 12.28 3.56
N ASP A 66 -12.45 11.09 3.87
CA ASP A 66 -13.56 10.81 4.79
C ASP A 66 -13.25 9.54 5.61
N ASP A 67 -14.26 8.98 6.27
CA ASP A 67 -14.13 7.79 7.14
C ASP A 67 -14.16 6.46 6.38
N SER A 68 -13.89 6.46 5.07
CA SER A 68 -13.76 5.22 4.29
C SER A 68 -12.74 4.26 4.89
N HIS A 69 -13.01 2.97 4.80
CA HIS A 69 -12.13 1.93 5.33
C HIS A 69 -10.72 2.03 4.73
N THR A 70 -9.71 2.03 5.61
CA THR A 70 -8.29 1.95 5.22
C THR A 70 -7.77 0.55 5.51
N ILE A 71 -7.34 -0.15 4.47
CA ILE A 71 -6.80 -1.51 4.55
C ILE A 71 -5.34 -1.48 4.08
N VAL A 72 -4.45 -2.10 4.85
CA VAL A 72 -3.05 -2.32 4.53
C VAL A 72 -2.80 -3.84 4.55
N MET A 73 -2.39 -4.38 3.41
CA MET A 73 -2.11 -5.80 3.24
C MET A 73 -0.92 -6.24 4.11
N GLY A 74 -1.03 -7.41 4.74
CA GLY A 74 -0.11 -7.92 5.75
C GLY A 74 -0.33 -7.34 7.15
N VAL A 75 -1.35 -6.51 7.37
CA VAL A 75 -1.54 -5.79 8.64
C VAL A 75 -2.96 -5.94 9.16
N ASN A 76 -3.97 -5.52 8.39
CA ASN A 76 -5.35 -5.48 8.88
C ASN A 76 -6.41 -5.96 7.87
N GLU A 77 -6.03 -6.63 6.78
CA GLU A 77 -6.94 -7.10 5.73
C GLU A 77 -8.00 -8.08 6.26
N SER A 78 -7.70 -8.85 7.31
CA SER A 78 -8.63 -9.81 7.91
C SER A 78 -9.57 -9.20 8.96
N ALA A 79 -9.42 -7.92 9.31
CA ALA A 79 -10.20 -7.28 10.36
C ALA A 79 -11.59 -6.87 9.84
N ALA A 80 -12.54 -7.81 9.94
CA ALA A 80 -13.87 -7.77 9.32
C ALA A 80 -14.78 -6.55 9.63
N LYS A 81 -14.40 -5.57 10.48
CA LYS A 81 -15.28 -4.43 10.82
C LYS A 81 -14.69 -3.21 11.55
N ALA A 82 -13.37 -3.02 11.64
CA ALA A 82 -12.82 -1.93 12.46
C ALA A 82 -12.18 -0.81 11.63
N VAL A 83 -12.89 0.31 11.48
CA VAL A 83 -12.25 1.61 11.25
C VAL A 83 -11.72 2.13 12.58
N ALA A 84 -10.39 2.19 12.69
CA ALA A 84 -9.66 3.25 13.41
C ALA A 84 -8.18 3.28 12.95
N LYS A 85 -7.94 3.45 11.63
CA LYS A 85 -6.64 3.62 10.94
C LYS A 85 -5.53 2.62 11.36
N VAL A 86 -5.60 1.43 10.77
CA VAL A 86 -4.58 0.37 10.63
C VAL A 86 -4.02 -0.26 11.93
N ILE A 87 -3.46 0.51 12.86
CA ILE A 87 -2.88 0.00 14.12
C ILE A 87 -3.38 0.87 15.29
N PRO A 88 -4.46 0.48 15.99
CA PRO A 88 -5.07 1.29 17.04
C PRO A 88 -4.12 1.64 18.20
N ASP A 89 -3.22 0.74 18.56
CA ASP A 89 -2.33 0.88 19.73
C ASP A 89 -1.29 2.01 19.60
N VAL A 90 -1.08 2.51 18.37
CA VAL A 90 -0.18 3.64 18.07
C VAL A 90 -0.93 4.92 17.73
N LYS A 91 -2.26 4.95 17.88
CA LYS A 91 -3.06 6.15 17.62
C LYS A 91 -2.60 7.32 18.50
N GLY A 92 -2.22 8.42 17.85
CA GLY A 92 -1.72 9.63 18.54
C GLY A 92 -0.30 9.52 19.08
N LYS A 93 0.39 8.39 18.88
CA LYS A 93 1.79 8.20 19.30
C LYS A 93 2.81 8.50 18.20
N LEU A 94 2.39 8.43 16.93
CA LEU A 94 3.24 8.64 15.77
C LEU A 94 2.82 9.88 14.98
N THR A 95 3.82 10.63 14.51
CA THR A 95 3.69 11.73 13.55
C THR A 95 4.95 11.75 12.68
N GLY A 96 4.96 12.54 11.62
CA GLY A 96 6.11 12.62 10.73
C GLY A 96 6.09 13.81 9.80
N MET A 97 7.14 13.90 9.01
CA MET A 97 7.28 14.81 7.89
C MET A 97 7.87 14.08 6.70
N ALA A 98 7.80 14.69 5.52
CA ALA A 98 8.44 14.18 4.32
C ALA A 98 9.36 15.25 3.74
N LEU A 99 10.56 14.84 3.35
CA LEU A 99 11.49 15.67 2.58
C LEU A 99 11.49 15.16 1.14
N ARG A 100 11.05 16.00 0.21
CA ARG A 100 11.11 15.69 -1.22
C ARG A 100 12.51 15.98 -1.73
N VAL A 101 13.13 15.00 -2.35
CA VAL A 101 14.50 15.05 -2.89
C VAL A 101 14.47 14.78 -4.39
N PRO A 102 15.51 15.15 -5.16
CA PRO A 102 15.53 14.99 -6.61
C PRO A 102 15.87 13.55 -7.03
N THR A 103 15.09 12.57 -6.57
CA THR A 103 15.06 11.19 -7.07
C THR A 103 13.74 10.97 -7.79
N ILE A 104 13.76 10.19 -8.88
CA ILE A 104 12.56 9.96 -9.70
C ILE A 104 11.58 9.01 -9.02
N ASP A 105 12.11 8.06 -8.25
CA ASP A 105 11.37 7.02 -7.58
C ASP A 105 12.21 6.47 -6.42
N VAL A 106 11.60 5.56 -5.67
CA VAL A 106 12.05 4.97 -4.42
C VAL A 106 12.15 6.01 -3.31
N SER A 107 11.56 5.63 -2.18
CA SER A 107 11.54 6.41 -0.96
C SER A 107 12.06 5.58 0.21
N VAL A 108 12.37 6.26 1.30
CA VAL A 108 12.86 5.64 2.53
C VAL A 108 12.12 6.22 3.72
N VAL A 109 11.72 5.36 4.65
CA VAL A 109 11.20 5.72 5.96
C VAL A 109 12.35 5.74 6.96
N ASP A 110 12.51 6.85 7.65
CA ASP A 110 13.27 6.96 8.88
C ASP A 110 12.28 7.03 10.05
N LEU A 111 12.22 5.96 10.85
CA LEU A 111 11.35 5.87 12.02
C LEU A 111 12.21 5.91 13.28
N THR A 112 12.11 7.01 14.03
CA THR A 112 12.76 7.15 15.34
C THR A 112 11.70 7.06 16.45
N VAL A 113 11.90 6.15 17.40
CA VAL A 113 10.90 5.82 18.44
C VAL A 113 11.54 5.56 19.80
N GLU A 114 10.75 5.83 20.83
CA GLU A 114 11.00 5.39 22.21
C GLU A 114 10.19 4.10 22.46
N LEU A 115 10.84 3.05 22.95
CA LEU A 115 10.29 1.73 23.21
C LEU A 115 9.86 1.62 24.68
N GLU A 116 8.76 0.90 24.95
CA GLU A 116 8.31 0.64 26.32
C GLU A 116 9.17 -0.40 27.06
N LYS A 117 9.94 -1.21 26.32
CA LYS A 117 10.80 -2.27 26.84
C LYS A 117 12.19 -2.14 26.26
N GLU A 118 13.19 -2.32 27.12
CA GLU A 118 14.59 -2.39 26.71
C GLU A 118 14.83 -3.56 25.76
N THR A 119 15.66 -3.34 24.73
CA THR A 119 16.09 -4.34 23.76
C THR A 119 17.46 -3.96 23.20
N THR A 120 18.06 -4.85 22.42
CA THR A 120 19.23 -4.56 21.58
C THR A 120 18.85 -4.36 20.11
N TYR A 121 19.71 -3.68 19.35
CA TYR A 121 19.48 -3.48 17.91
C TYR A 121 19.56 -4.81 17.15
N GLU A 122 20.40 -5.73 17.62
CA GLU A 122 20.53 -7.09 17.10
C GLU A 122 19.22 -7.87 17.26
N GLU A 123 18.53 -7.75 18.39
CA GLU A 123 17.22 -8.38 18.61
C GLU A 123 16.14 -7.80 17.68
N ILE A 124 16.13 -6.48 17.46
CA ILE A 124 15.23 -5.84 16.49
C ILE A 124 15.50 -6.38 15.08
N CYS A 125 16.78 -6.43 14.67
CA CYS A 125 17.17 -6.95 13.36
C CYS A 125 16.77 -8.43 13.19
N ALA A 126 16.98 -9.25 14.22
CA ALA A 126 16.62 -10.67 14.21
C ALA A 126 15.10 -10.86 14.08
N GLU A 127 14.29 -10.07 14.80
CA GLU A 127 12.82 -10.16 14.69
C GLU A 127 12.32 -9.67 13.32
N MET A 128 12.88 -8.57 12.79
CA MET A 128 12.56 -8.09 11.43
C MET A 128 12.85 -9.15 10.37
N LYS A 129 14.02 -9.80 10.45
CA LYS A 129 14.40 -10.89 9.54
C LYS A 129 13.48 -12.10 9.67
N LYS A 130 13.20 -12.51 10.91
CA LYS A 130 12.29 -13.62 11.20
C LYS A 130 10.90 -13.39 10.62
N ARG A 131 10.34 -12.18 10.74
CA ARG A 131 9.02 -11.85 10.19
C ARG A 131 9.02 -11.71 8.68
N SER A 132 10.07 -11.10 8.10
CA SER A 132 10.19 -10.96 6.64
C SER A 132 10.29 -12.33 5.94
N GLU A 133 10.96 -13.30 6.57
CA GLU A 133 11.06 -14.67 6.08
C GLU A 133 9.85 -15.56 6.47
N GLY A 134 9.02 -15.07 7.40
CA GLY A 134 7.90 -15.78 8.02
C GLY A 134 6.53 -15.23 7.63
N ASP A 135 5.81 -14.71 8.61
CA ASP A 135 4.40 -14.30 8.49
C ASP A 135 4.17 -13.05 7.63
N MET A 136 5.20 -12.21 7.46
CA MET A 136 5.16 -10.99 6.65
C MET A 136 5.79 -11.18 5.28
N LYS A 137 6.11 -12.41 4.88
CA LYS A 137 6.74 -12.69 3.60
C LYS A 137 5.92 -12.14 2.44
N GLY A 138 6.56 -11.35 1.58
CA GLY A 138 5.91 -10.65 0.47
C GLY A 138 5.46 -9.23 0.79
N TYR A 139 5.43 -8.84 2.07
CA TYR A 139 5.07 -7.48 2.51
C TYR A 139 6.22 -6.78 3.23
N LEU A 140 6.96 -7.50 4.08
CA LEU A 140 8.18 -7.04 4.75
C LEU A 140 9.39 -7.75 4.13
N GLY A 141 10.40 -6.98 3.75
CA GLY A 141 11.71 -7.44 3.29
C GLY A 141 12.77 -7.16 4.34
N TYR A 142 13.95 -7.75 4.17
CA TYR A 142 15.12 -7.52 4.99
C TYR A 142 16.36 -7.47 4.09
N THR A 143 17.25 -6.52 4.34
CA THR A 143 18.58 -6.48 3.73
C THR A 143 19.64 -6.18 4.76
N ASP A 144 20.79 -6.85 4.62
CA ASP A 144 22.04 -6.56 5.30
C ASP A 144 23.14 -6.18 4.29
N GLU A 145 22.77 -5.80 3.07
CA GLU A 145 23.68 -5.35 2.02
C GLU A 145 23.80 -3.82 2.02
N ALA A 146 24.90 -3.29 1.47
CA ALA A 146 25.11 -1.84 1.36
C ALA A 146 24.41 -1.29 0.11
N LEU A 147 23.08 -1.28 0.14
CA LEU A 147 22.23 -0.87 -0.98
C LEU A 147 21.91 0.63 -0.95
N VAL A 148 21.44 1.14 -2.08
CA VAL A 148 20.95 2.51 -2.28
C VAL A 148 19.57 2.49 -2.95
N SER A 149 18.95 3.67 -3.12
CA SER A 149 17.58 3.78 -3.63
C SER A 149 17.32 2.99 -4.93
N THR A 150 18.22 3.08 -5.90
CA THR A 150 18.05 2.42 -7.21
C THR A 150 18.01 0.89 -7.13
N ASP A 151 18.58 0.29 -6.09
CA ASP A 151 18.56 -1.17 -5.91
C ASP A 151 17.17 -1.68 -5.53
N PHE A 152 16.25 -0.79 -5.14
CA PHE A 152 14.88 -1.11 -4.79
C PHE A 152 13.87 -0.78 -5.90
N GLU A 153 14.29 -0.27 -7.05
CA GLU A 153 13.39 -0.02 -8.18
C GLU A 153 12.72 -1.33 -8.62
N THR A 154 11.41 -1.27 -8.87
CA THR A 154 10.56 -2.42 -9.21
C THR A 154 10.50 -3.49 -8.10
N ASN A 155 10.91 -3.17 -6.87
CA ASN A 155 10.77 -4.10 -5.75
C ASN A 155 9.29 -4.20 -5.33
N PRO A 156 8.65 -5.38 -5.42
CA PRO A 156 7.23 -5.53 -5.12
C PRO A 156 6.93 -5.55 -3.62
N ILE A 157 7.94 -5.57 -2.75
CA ILE A 157 7.78 -5.61 -1.30
C ILE A 157 7.36 -4.23 -0.77
N SER A 158 6.38 -4.18 0.13
CA SER A 158 5.85 -2.91 0.64
C SER A 158 6.85 -2.11 1.47
N CYS A 159 7.78 -2.79 2.13
CA CYS A 159 8.73 -2.20 3.06
C CYS A 159 9.92 -3.15 3.23
N THR A 160 11.14 -2.73 2.91
CA THR A 160 12.36 -3.52 3.10
C THR A 160 13.20 -2.89 4.20
N PHE A 161 13.29 -3.57 5.35
CA PHE A 161 14.10 -3.12 6.49
C PHE A 161 15.59 -3.22 6.15
N ASP A 162 16.33 -2.13 6.38
CA ASP A 162 17.77 -2.04 6.18
C ASP A 162 18.47 -2.17 7.54
N SER A 163 19.07 -3.33 7.77
CA SER A 163 19.68 -3.63 9.06
C SER A 163 20.95 -2.81 9.32
N LYS A 164 21.57 -2.23 8.28
CA LYS A 164 22.83 -1.48 8.40
C LYS A 164 22.63 0.03 8.44
N ALA A 165 21.45 0.53 8.05
CA ALA A 165 21.15 1.97 8.04
C ALA A 165 20.51 2.51 9.34
N GLY A 166 19.91 1.65 10.17
CA GLY A 166 19.39 2.03 11.48
C GLY A 166 20.48 2.30 12.51
N ILE A 167 20.11 2.96 13.61
CA ILE A 167 21.01 3.24 14.74
C ILE A 167 20.23 3.29 16.04
N MET A 168 20.82 2.76 17.11
CA MET A 168 20.23 2.74 18.45
C MET A 168 21.08 3.59 19.39
N LEU A 169 20.44 4.52 20.12
CA LEU A 169 21.14 5.42 21.05
C LEU A 169 21.31 4.76 22.42
N ASP A 170 20.24 4.15 22.91
CA ASP A 170 20.17 3.43 24.18
C ASP A 170 19.13 2.30 24.07
N PRO A 171 18.97 1.42 25.09
CA PRO A 171 18.08 0.26 25.04
C PRO A 171 16.60 0.54 24.71
N THR A 172 16.12 1.78 24.81
CA THR A 172 14.73 2.15 24.49
C THR A 172 14.61 3.15 23.33
N PHE A 173 15.67 3.86 22.96
CA PHE A 173 15.60 4.87 21.89
C PHE A 173 16.32 4.43 20.61
N VAL A 174 15.55 4.19 19.56
CA VAL A 174 16.04 3.58 18.31
C VAL A 174 15.53 4.29 17.06
N LYS A 175 16.38 4.33 16.04
CA LYS A 175 16.05 4.66 14.66
C LYS A 175 16.13 3.41 13.79
N VAL A 176 15.03 3.10 13.08
CA VAL A 176 14.99 2.07 12.05
C VAL A 176 14.76 2.70 10.68
N VAL A 177 15.36 2.09 9.65
CA VAL A 177 15.31 2.57 8.27
C VAL A 177 14.71 1.50 7.39
N CYS A 178 13.74 1.89 6.55
CA CYS A 178 13.11 0.97 5.62
C CYS A 178 12.92 1.61 4.23
N TRP A 179 13.32 0.89 3.19
CA TRP A 179 13.15 1.29 1.80
C TRP A 179 11.81 0.81 1.23
N TYR A 180 11.26 1.56 0.30
CA TYR A 180 10.11 1.14 -0.49
C TYR A 180 10.10 1.85 -1.84
N ASP A 181 9.83 1.07 -2.88
CA ASP A 181 9.42 1.64 -4.16
C ASP A 181 7.99 2.18 -4.01
N ASN A 182 7.86 3.51 -4.06
CA ASN A 182 6.59 4.19 -3.82
C ASN A 182 5.59 4.02 -4.98
N GLU A 183 6.04 3.65 -6.17
CA GLU A 183 5.16 3.36 -7.31
C GLU A 183 4.81 1.87 -7.35
N TRP A 184 5.82 1.01 -7.41
CA TRP A 184 5.68 -0.41 -7.73
C TRP A 184 5.13 -1.23 -6.56
N GLY A 185 5.74 -1.09 -5.38
CA GLY A 185 5.33 -1.83 -4.18
C GLY A 185 3.87 -1.53 -3.83
N TYR A 186 3.48 -0.25 -3.87
CA TYR A 186 2.11 0.17 -3.60
C TYR A 186 1.12 -0.30 -4.68
N SER A 187 1.50 -0.23 -5.97
CA SER A 187 0.65 -0.75 -7.06
C SER A 187 0.36 -2.24 -6.90
N CYS A 188 1.36 -3.02 -6.47
CA CYS A 188 1.16 -4.43 -6.15
C CYS A 188 0.17 -4.62 -4.99
N ARG A 189 0.21 -3.77 -3.95
CA ARG A 189 -0.77 -3.81 -2.83
C ARG A 189 -2.20 -3.51 -3.24
N VAL A 190 -2.40 -2.62 -4.20
CA VAL A 190 -3.75 -2.36 -4.75
C VAL A 190 -4.29 -3.62 -5.42
N VAL A 191 -3.48 -4.32 -6.21
CA VAL A 191 -3.87 -5.58 -6.85
C VAL A 191 -4.15 -6.67 -5.81
N ASP A 192 -3.28 -6.81 -4.80
CA ASP A 192 -3.47 -7.79 -3.72
C ASP A 192 -4.76 -7.54 -2.94
N LEU A 193 -5.09 -6.29 -2.65
CA LEU A 193 -6.33 -5.91 -1.99
C LEU A 193 -7.56 -6.25 -2.83
N ILE A 194 -7.54 -5.95 -4.13
CA ILE A 194 -8.64 -6.30 -5.05
C ILE A 194 -8.85 -7.82 -5.08
N LYS A 195 -7.77 -8.60 -5.19
CA LYS A 195 -7.82 -10.08 -5.16
C LYS A 195 -8.38 -10.59 -3.84
N HIS A 196 -7.94 -10.02 -2.72
CA HIS A 196 -8.44 -10.37 -1.40
C HIS A 196 -9.95 -10.09 -1.26
N MET A 197 -10.39 -8.89 -1.65
CA MET A 197 -11.80 -8.51 -1.63
C MET A 197 -12.66 -9.43 -2.50
N ALA A 198 -12.19 -9.78 -3.70
CA ALA A 198 -12.87 -10.72 -4.59
C ALA A 198 -12.97 -12.13 -3.99
N ALA A 199 -11.90 -12.60 -3.33
CA ALA A 199 -11.92 -13.89 -2.65
C ALA A 199 -12.88 -13.92 -1.45
N GLU A 200 -13.00 -12.84 -0.69
CA GLU A 200 -13.98 -12.73 0.40
C GLU A 200 -15.42 -12.61 -0.13
N ASP A 201 -15.65 -11.83 -1.19
CA ASP A 201 -16.98 -11.70 -1.80
C ASP A 201 -17.48 -13.02 -2.39
N ALA A 202 -16.59 -13.86 -2.92
CA ALA A 202 -16.94 -15.18 -3.44
C ALA A 202 -17.36 -16.19 -2.36
N LYS A 203 -17.08 -15.91 -1.08
CA LYS A 203 -17.51 -16.75 0.06
C LYS A 203 -18.89 -16.35 0.62
N ALA A 204 -19.34 -15.12 0.34
CA ALA A 204 -20.58 -14.55 0.85
C ALA A 204 -21.79 -14.98 0.00
#